data_AF-A0ABC8VUK7-F1
#
_entry.id   AF-A0ABC8VUK7-F1
#
_cell.length_a   1.000
_cell.length_b   1.000
_cell.length_c   1.000
_cell.angle_alpha   90.00
_cell.angle_beta   90.00
_cell.angle_gamma   90.00
#
_symmetry.space_group_name_H-M   'P 1'
#
loop_
_entity.id
_entity.type
_entity.pdbx_description
1 polymer ?
#
loop_
_entity_poly.entity_id
_entity_poly.type
_entity_poly.pdbx_seq_one_letter_code
_entity_poly.pdbx_strand_id
1 'polypeptide(L)'
;MKRKNTRGRKGKTTAKLQISEDPQQKENPGHRTCWSDSDEPQSKFVNFDSERAANFNEDEPKYFESVLRVHKSVVSLVATADGRRMFCSGTVIDHVGEKTWILTSATLVRKPTTQFEVYRQDNIKIEVNLHNEQTATGSLEMCDLHYNIAIVTIEYPGSMVLLPAVGLNNLPKYYSLQPRPVIALGRDVDSKAFLVKCGKLVRKNIELDCKELVVCMCDITKDFVGGPVMDSQKRFLGITYSYEKTALYLPVEVAARCINYFKKERTIPWLRIRGQALHTLALDVLESLSSKFDTPPSGILIDKICDMSTENCGGIEVGDIISKLDGDALYSVAQFTAMFLDKKEAAMDTLNTVILEMDALEAFWL
;
A
#
# COMPACT_ATOMS: atom_id res chain seq x y z
N MET A 1 -56.75 16.47 51.84
CA MET A 1 -56.13 16.43 53.18
C MET A 1 -54.67 16.91 53.07
N LYS A 2 -54.18 17.63 54.11
CA LYS A 2 -52.95 18.46 54.23
C LYS A 2 -51.63 17.75 53.81
N ARG A 3 -50.67 18.36 53.08
CA ARG A 3 -49.52 19.25 53.48
C ARG A 3 -48.71 18.69 54.68
N LYS A 4 -47.36 18.66 54.75
CA LYS A 4 -46.30 19.60 54.28
C LYS A 4 -44.88 19.07 54.66
N ASN A 5 -43.86 19.39 53.84
CA ASN A 5 -42.48 19.87 54.16
C ASN A 5 -41.47 19.00 54.97
N THR A 6 -40.12 19.06 54.80
CA THR A 6 -39.20 20.16 54.37
C THR A 6 -37.75 19.69 54.04
N ARG A 7 -37.11 20.32 53.02
CA ARG A 7 -35.73 20.93 52.83
C ARG A 7 -34.43 20.22 53.29
N GLY A 8 -33.25 20.38 52.64
CA GLY A 8 -32.70 21.27 51.57
C GLY A 8 -31.25 20.84 51.16
N ARG A 9 -30.74 21.02 49.91
CA ARG A 9 -30.18 22.18 49.15
C ARG A 9 -28.66 22.43 49.40
N LYS A 10 -27.75 22.34 48.40
CA LYS A 10 -27.24 23.34 47.39
C LYS A 10 -26.18 22.61 46.52
N GLY A 11 -25.88 22.86 45.23
CA GLY A 11 -26.23 23.88 44.23
C GLY A 11 -25.04 24.77 43.83
N LYS A 12 -24.54 24.65 42.57
CA LYS A 12 -23.90 25.63 41.62
C LYS A 12 -22.83 24.93 40.75
N THR A 13 -22.86 24.81 39.42
CA THR A 13 -23.18 25.64 38.22
C THR A 13 -22.00 26.46 37.67
N THR A 14 -21.55 26.02 36.49
CA THR A 14 -20.82 26.62 35.34
C THR A 14 -20.57 28.14 35.24
N ALA A 15 -19.40 28.52 34.67
CA ALA A 15 -19.27 29.44 33.51
C ALA A 15 -17.81 29.55 32.98
N LYS A 16 -17.68 29.77 31.66
CA LYS A 16 -16.47 30.07 30.85
C LYS A 16 -16.02 31.55 30.99
N LEU A 17 -14.77 31.89 30.60
CA LEU A 17 -14.31 33.03 29.75
C LEU A 17 -12.75 33.05 29.71
N GLN A 18 -12.06 33.03 28.56
CA GLN A 18 -11.59 34.11 27.65
C GLN A 18 -10.23 34.79 27.99
N ILE A 19 -9.57 35.27 26.92
CA ILE A 19 -8.15 35.57 26.65
C ILE A 19 -7.74 37.02 27.02
N SER A 20 -6.45 37.29 27.36
CA SER A 20 -5.63 38.41 26.81
C SER A 20 -4.18 38.49 27.35
N GLU A 21 -3.22 38.58 26.43
CA GLU A 21 -2.02 39.47 26.29
C GLU A 21 -0.95 39.72 27.39
N ASP A 22 0.29 39.83 26.90
CA ASP A 22 1.63 40.07 27.49
C ASP A 22 1.86 41.45 28.14
N PRO A 23 2.99 41.63 28.87
CA PRO A 23 4.00 42.62 28.42
C PRO A 23 5.50 42.29 28.68
N GLN A 24 6.35 43.07 27.99
CA GLN A 24 7.81 43.00 27.71
C GLN A 24 8.86 43.19 28.85
N GLN A 25 10.05 42.62 28.57
CA GLN A 25 11.47 43.08 28.71
C GLN A 25 12.16 43.35 30.07
N LYS A 26 13.38 42.77 30.23
CA LYS A 26 14.64 43.49 30.56
C LYS A 26 15.91 42.63 30.40
N GLU A 27 16.93 43.22 29.79
CA GLU A 27 18.31 42.71 29.61
C GLU A 27 19.21 42.96 30.83
N ASN A 28 20.33 42.22 30.93
CA ASN A 28 21.66 42.79 31.27
C ASN A 28 22.85 41.83 30.93
N PRO A 29 24.08 42.34 30.72
CA PRO A 29 25.17 41.68 29.97
C PRO A 29 26.43 41.33 30.81
N GLY A 30 27.37 40.53 30.26
CA GLY A 30 28.69 40.37 30.87
C GLY A 30 29.69 39.37 30.24
N HIS A 31 30.69 39.94 29.54
CA HIS A 31 32.12 39.58 29.50
C HIS A 31 32.75 38.49 28.57
N ARG A 32 33.52 39.03 27.59
CA ARG A 32 34.92 38.72 27.14
C ARG A 32 35.21 37.45 26.30
N THR A 33 35.43 37.57 24.97
CA THR A 33 36.71 37.78 24.20
C THR A 33 37.56 36.50 24.06
N CYS A 34 38.08 36.03 22.91
CA CYS A 34 38.87 36.70 21.85
C CYS A 34 39.06 35.79 20.58
N TRP A 35 39.08 36.41 19.37
CA TRP A 35 40.02 36.28 18.22
C TRP A 35 40.05 34.94 17.43
N SER A 36 40.15 34.84 16.09
CA SER A 36 40.34 35.77 14.96
C SER A 36 39.95 35.06 13.65
N ASP A 37 39.81 35.85 12.60
CA ASP A 37 39.39 35.55 11.23
C ASP A 37 40.09 34.37 10.54
N SER A 38 39.31 33.60 9.79
CA SER A 38 39.75 32.98 8.53
C SER A 38 38.58 33.04 7.53
N ASP A 39 38.78 33.82 6.47
CA ASP A 39 37.96 33.83 5.27
C ASP A 39 38.08 32.48 4.55
N GLU A 40 37.21 31.54 4.88
CA GLU A 40 36.91 30.37 4.05
C GLU A 40 35.45 30.44 3.58
N PRO A 41 35.15 30.07 2.32
CA PRO A 41 33.79 30.15 1.81
C PRO A 41 32.91 29.25 2.66
N GLN A 42 31.94 29.86 3.37
CA GLN A 42 30.94 29.14 4.14
C GLN A 42 30.31 28.09 3.23
N SER A 43 30.72 26.84 3.40
CA SER A 43 29.99 25.70 2.86
C SER A 43 28.57 25.89 3.33
N LYS A 44 27.62 25.96 2.40
CA LYS A 44 26.19 25.93 2.70
C LYS A 44 25.91 24.57 3.35
N PHE A 45 26.19 24.46 4.64
CA PHE A 45 25.66 23.40 5.47
C PHE A 45 24.16 23.54 5.32
N VAL A 46 23.55 22.54 4.68
CA VAL A 46 22.12 22.36 4.65
C VAL A 46 21.67 22.45 6.11
N ASN A 47 20.85 23.46 6.42
CA ASN A 47 20.26 23.59 7.74
C ASN A 47 19.56 22.27 8.06
N PHE A 48 20.08 21.55 9.04
CA PHE A 48 19.54 20.29 9.51
C PHE A 48 18.28 20.60 10.30
N ASP A 49 17.14 20.55 9.60
CA ASP A 49 15.83 20.79 10.19
C ASP A 49 15.38 19.52 10.93
N SER A 50 15.47 19.55 12.26
CA SER A 50 15.21 18.39 13.13
C SER A 50 13.76 17.91 13.09
N GLU A 51 12.84 18.72 12.57
CA GLU A 51 11.43 18.35 12.38
C GLU A 51 11.18 17.46 11.15
N ARG A 52 12.14 17.41 10.20
CA ARG A 52 12.08 16.58 8.98
C ARG A 52 12.89 15.29 9.07
N ALA A 53 13.64 15.11 10.15
CA ALA A 53 14.35 13.87 10.43
C ALA A 53 13.32 12.75 10.67
N ALA A 54 13.55 11.57 10.10
CA ALA A 54 12.74 10.42 10.48
C ALA A 54 12.88 10.23 12.00
N ASN A 55 11.81 9.75 12.66
CA ASN A 55 11.88 9.30 14.05
C ASN A 55 12.74 8.02 14.08
N PHE A 56 14.05 8.18 13.97
CA PHE A 56 15.02 7.10 14.03
C PHE A 56 15.26 6.79 15.51
N ASN A 57 14.54 5.80 16.03
CA ASN A 57 14.97 5.08 17.24
C ASN A 57 16.14 4.12 16.87
N GLU A 58 16.79 3.52 17.87
CA GLU A 58 18.06 2.74 17.87
C GLU A 58 18.38 1.76 16.71
N ASP A 59 17.48 1.52 15.75
CA ASP A 59 17.66 0.68 14.56
C ASP A 59 18.23 1.44 13.31
N GLU A 60 18.62 2.70 13.48
CA GLU A 60 19.11 3.65 12.47
C GLU A 60 20.15 3.10 11.46
N PRO A 61 21.19 2.33 11.86
CA PRO A 61 22.22 1.91 10.90
C PRO A 61 21.73 0.88 9.88
N LYS A 62 20.69 0.09 10.21
CA LYS A 62 20.26 -1.05 9.38
C LYS A 62 19.49 -0.61 8.12
N TYR A 63 18.83 0.54 8.17
CA TYR A 63 17.95 1.01 7.09
C TYR A 63 18.57 2.09 6.21
N PHE A 64 19.65 2.73 6.67
CA PHE A 64 20.31 3.82 5.98
C PHE A 64 20.72 3.45 4.55
N GLU A 65 21.31 2.27 4.37
CA GLU A 65 21.73 1.80 3.04
C GLU A 65 20.51 1.48 2.14
N SER A 66 19.45 0.92 2.70
CA SER A 66 18.19 0.69 1.98
C SER A 66 17.62 1.99 1.45
N VAL A 67 17.54 3.01 2.32
CA VAL A 67 17.05 4.35 1.99
C VAL A 67 17.86 4.99 0.87
N LEU A 68 19.20 5.02 1.01
CA LEU A 68 20.07 5.63 0.01
C LEU A 68 19.99 4.95 -1.35
N ARG A 69 19.72 3.64 -1.41
CA ARG A 69 19.62 2.93 -2.68
C ARG A 69 18.35 3.28 -3.45
N VAL A 70 17.23 3.48 -2.76
CA VAL A 70 15.91 3.62 -3.40
C VAL A 70 15.39 5.05 -3.46
N HIS A 71 15.99 6.01 -2.75
CA HIS A 71 15.47 7.38 -2.71
C HIS A 71 15.31 8.03 -4.11
N LYS A 72 16.16 7.66 -5.07
CA LYS A 72 16.09 8.13 -6.47
C LYS A 72 14.95 7.50 -7.27
N SER A 73 14.48 6.34 -6.84
CA SER A 73 13.35 5.59 -7.42
C SER A 73 12.01 6.05 -6.84
N VAL A 74 12.00 6.73 -5.69
CA VAL A 74 10.77 7.21 -5.05
C VAL A 74 10.43 8.61 -5.52
N VAL A 75 9.21 8.75 -6.04
CA VAL A 75 8.68 9.98 -6.62
C VAL A 75 7.43 10.44 -5.85
N SER A 76 7.07 11.71 -6.00
CA SER A 76 5.77 12.24 -5.61
C SER A 76 4.92 12.44 -6.87
N LEU A 77 3.65 12.06 -6.82
CA LEU A 77 2.69 12.18 -7.91
C LEU A 77 1.54 13.09 -7.51
N VAL A 78 1.20 13.99 -8.43
CA VAL A 78 0.05 14.89 -8.32
C VAL A 78 -0.84 14.65 -9.50
N ALA A 79 -2.07 14.23 -9.24
CA ALA A 79 -3.13 14.19 -10.25
C ALA A 79 -4.09 15.35 -10.05
N THR A 80 -4.44 16.04 -11.14
CA THR A 80 -5.43 17.11 -11.14
C THR A 80 -6.56 16.78 -12.09
N ALA A 81 -7.79 16.77 -11.57
CA ALA A 81 -9.02 16.54 -12.34
C ALA A 81 -10.19 17.26 -11.66
N ASP A 82 -11.10 17.87 -12.43
CA ASP A 82 -12.29 18.58 -11.94
C ASP A 82 -11.99 19.61 -10.81
N GLY A 83 -10.89 20.35 -10.93
CA GLY A 83 -10.45 21.33 -9.92
C GLY A 83 -9.97 20.72 -8.59
N ARG A 84 -9.81 19.40 -8.52
CA ARG A 84 -9.32 18.66 -7.35
C ARG A 84 -7.91 18.15 -7.59
N ARG A 85 -7.10 18.11 -6.53
CA ARG A 85 -5.77 17.51 -6.52
C ARG A 85 -5.76 16.25 -5.68
N MET A 86 -5.15 15.19 -6.20
CA MET A 86 -4.91 13.92 -5.53
C MET A 86 -3.41 13.68 -5.48
N PHE A 87 -2.97 13.09 -4.38
CA PHE A 87 -1.55 12.96 -4.06
C PHE A 87 -1.24 11.51 -3.72
N CYS A 88 -0.15 11.00 -4.27
CA CYS A 88 0.44 9.72 -3.91
C CYS A 88 1.96 9.83 -4.03
N SER A 89 2.68 8.97 -3.33
CA SER A 89 4.02 8.57 -3.73
C SER A 89 3.98 7.45 -4.77
N GLY A 90 5.12 7.19 -5.39
CA GLY A 90 5.29 6.06 -6.29
C GLY A 90 6.73 5.57 -6.35
N THR A 91 6.90 4.40 -6.92
CA THR A 91 8.20 3.73 -7.08
C THR A 91 8.46 3.46 -8.54
N VAL A 92 9.60 3.90 -9.06
CA VAL A 92 10.08 3.48 -10.38
C VAL A 92 10.40 1.99 -10.33
N ILE A 93 9.74 1.20 -11.17
CA ILE A 93 9.85 -0.27 -11.14
C ILE A 93 10.42 -0.86 -12.43
N ASP A 94 10.35 -0.15 -13.55
CA ASP A 94 10.80 -0.65 -14.84
C ASP A 94 10.95 0.45 -15.89
N HIS A 95 11.60 0.13 -17.01
CA HIS A 95 11.63 0.93 -18.23
C HIS A 95 11.19 0.07 -19.40
N VAL A 96 10.07 0.43 -20.04
CA VAL A 96 9.49 -0.31 -21.16
C VAL A 96 9.46 0.61 -22.38
N GLY A 97 10.30 0.33 -23.37
CA GLY A 97 10.55 1.27 -24.46
C GLY A 97 11.06 2.61 -23.92
N GLU A 98 10.58 3.72 -24.47
CA GLU A 98 10.93 5.09 -24.03
C GLU A 98 10.11 5.58 -22.83
N LYS A 99 9.52 4.66 -22.05
CA LYS A 99 8.68 4.98 -20.89
C LYS A 99 9.25 4.42 -19.60
N THR A 100 9.33 5.27 -18.58
CA THR A 100 9.62 4.86 -17.21
C THR A 100 8.32 4.52 -16.50
N TRP A 101 8.21 3.31 -15.97
CA TRP A 101 7.02 2.81 -15.29
C TRP A 101 7.10 3.05 -13.79
N ILE A 102 6.07 3.69 -13.26
CA ILE A 102 5.96 4.09 -11.86
C ILE A 102 4.76 3.41 -11.25
N LEU A 103 5.02 2.55 -10.28
CA LEU A 103 3.99 1.88 -9.49
C LEU A 103 3.52 2.80 -8.37
N THR A 104 2.21 2.99 -8.30
CA THR A 104 1.54 3.81 -7.27
C THR A 104 0.17 3.22 -6.92
N SER A 105 -0.57 3.89 -6.02
CA SER A 105 -1.95 3.53 -5.69
C SER A 105 -2.94 4.08 -6.72
N ALA A 106 -3.98 3.30 -7.05
CA ALA A 106 -5.12 3.77 -7.83
C ALA A 106 -5.89 4.93 -7.15
N THR A 107 -5.64 5.18 -5.86
CA THR A 107 -6.11 6.38 -5.14
C THR A 107 -5.72 7.67 -5.86
N LEU A 108 -4.61 7.70 -6.60
CA LEU A 108 -4.17 8.86 -7.37
C LEU A 108 -5.21 9.29 -8.42
N VAL A 109 -5.92 8.34 -9.02
CA VAL A 109 -6.81 8.58 -10.17
C VAL A 109 -8.28 8.27 -9.87
N ARG A 110 -8.58 7.80 -8.66
CA ARG A 110 -9.95 7.51 -8.20
C ARG A 110 -10.71 8.79 -7.90
N LYS A 111 -11.99 8.83 -8.28
CA LYS A 111 -12.87 9.96 -7.93
C LYS A 111 -13.11 10.01 -6.42
N PRO A 112 -12.95 11.16 -5.74
CA PRO A 112 -13.11 11.23 -4.28
C PRO A 112 -14.52 10.89 -3.78
N THR A 113 -15.54 11.00 -4.64
CA THR A 113 -16.95 10.80 -4.30
C THR A 113 -17.44 9.37 -4.49
N THR A 114 -16.62 8.47 -5.05
CA THR A 114 -17.02 7.08 -5.33
C THR A 114 -15.88 6.11 -5.02
N GLN A 115 -16.24 4.85 -4.76
CA GLN A 115 -15.24 3.79 -4.54
C GLN A 115 -14.86 3.05 -5.82
N PHE A 116 -15.66 3.20 -6.89
CA PHE A 116 -15.63 2.34 -8.08
C PHE A 116 -15.34 3.09 -9.38
N GLU A 117 -15.15 4.41 -9.34
CA GLU A 117 -14.89 5.19 -10.54
C GLU A 117 -13.52 5.86 -10.49
N VAL A 118 -12.87 5.88 -11.66
CA VAL A 118 -11.64 6.65 -11.92
C VAL A 118 -11.94 7.79 -12.86
N TYR A 119 -11.09 8.82 -12.82
CA TYR A 119 -11.06 9.82 -13.88
C TYR A 119 -10.59 9.15 -15.18
N ARG A 120 -11.22 9.53 -16.29
CA ARG A 120 -10.75 9.11 -17.61
C ARG A 120 -9.41 9.79 -17.92
N GLN A 121 -8.60 9.14 -18.73
CA GLN A 121 -7.23 9.56 -19.05
C GLN A 121 -7.17 10.97 -19.68
N ASP A 122 -8.18 11.35 -20.46
CA ASP A 122 -8.33 12.66 -21.08
C ASP A 122 -8.68 13.79 -20.08
N ASN A 123 -9.21 13.44 -18.91
CA ASN A 123 -9.68 14.38 -17.90
C ASN A 123 -8.73 14.54 -16.70
N ILE A 124 -7.58 13.85 -16.71
CA ILE A 124 -6.63 13.84 -15.61
C ILE A 124 -5.25 14.30 -16.08
N LYS A 125 -4.72 15.34 -15.42
CA LYS A 125 -3.33 15.77 -15.59
C LYS A 125 -2.50 15.18 -14.47
N ILE A 126 -1.47 14.39 -14.81
CA ILE A 126 -0.54 13.82 -13.83
C ILE A 126 0.82 14.49 -13.95
N GLU A 127 1.32 14.97 -12.82
CA GLU A 127 2.67 15.52 -12.66
C GLU A 127 3.47 14.61 -11.72
N VAL A 128 4.72 14.33 -12.08
CA VAL A 128 5.61 13.48 -11.32
C VAL A 128 6.84 14.26 -10.88
N ASN A 129 6.97 14.46 -9.58
CA ASN A 129 8.09 15.13 -8.94
C ASN A 129 9.18 14.10 -8.63
N LEU A 130 10.35 14.30 -9.24
CA LEU A 130 11.51 13.42 -9.17
C LEU A 130 12.42 13.76 -8.00
N HIS A 131 13.40 12.89 -7.74
CA HIS A 131 14.37 13.07 -6.65
C HIS A 131 15.30 14.27 -6.83
N ASN A 132 15.48 14.74 -8.06
CA ASN A 132 16.28 15.91 -8.41
C ASN A 132 15.44 17.20 -8.49
N GLU A 133 14.25 17.18 -7.86
CA GLU A 133 13.28 18.27 -7.81
C GLU A 133 12.66 18.66 -9.16
N GLN A 134 13.04 18.01 -10.25
CA GLN A 134 12.39 18.18 -11.55
C GLN A 134 10.98 17.59 -11.54
N THR A 135 10.11 18.20 -12.34
CA THR A 135 8.73 17.75 -12.53
C THR A 135 8.57 17.29 -13.96
N ALA A 136 8.11 16.06 -14.16
CA ALA A 136 7.81 15.49 -15.45
C ALA A 136 6.29 15.34 -15.63
N THR A 137 5.82 15.36 -16.88
CA THR A 137 4.44 15.01 -17.20
C THR A 137 4.27 13.49 -17.19
N GLY A 138 3.30 13.01 -16.42
CA GLY A 138 2.95 11.61 -16.33
C GLY A 138 1.70 11.26 -17.15
N SER A 139 1.60 10.02 -17.59
CA SER A 139 0.40 9.45 -18.23
C SER A 139 -0.04 8.18 -17.51
N LEU A 140 -1.36 8.01 -17.31
CA LEU A 140 -1.91 6.78 -16.74
C LEU A 140 -1.84 5.65 -17.79
N GLU A 141 -1.10 4.59 -17.50
CA GLU A 141 -0.95 3.42 -18.38
C GLU A 141 -1.82 2.25 -17.90
N MET A 142 -1.97 2.08 -16.58
CA MET A 142 -2.74 0.99 -15.98
C MET A 142 -3.43 1.46 -14.71
N CYS A 143 -4.64 0.99 -14.45
CA CYS A 143 -5.31 1.16 -13.19
C CYS A 143 -6.18 -0.05 -12.87
N ASP A 144 -6.05 -0.59 -11.66
CA ASP A 144 -6.94 -1.63 -11.13
C ASP A 144 -7.42 -1.21 -9.74
N LEU A 145 -8.73 -1.00 -9.61
CA LEU A 145 -9.36 -0.59 -8.36
C LEU A 145 -9.50 -1.73 -7.35
N HIS A 146 -9.49 -2.98 -7.78
CA HIS A 146 -9.63 -4.15 -6.92
C HIS A 146 -8.37 -4.36 -6.07
N TYR A 147 -7.20 -4.35 -6.71
CA TYR A 147 -5.89 -4.36 -6.06
C TYR A 147 -5.43 -2.96 -5.64
N ASN A 148 -6.15 -1.92 -6.04
CA ASN A 148 -5.87 -0.51 -5.77
C ASN A 148 -4.49 -0.05 -6.27
N ILE A 149 -4.03 -0.57 -7.40
CA ILE A 149 -2.74 -0.24 -8.02
C ILE A 149 -2.93 0.55 -9.30
N ALA A 150 -1.95 1.40 -9.62
CA ALA A 150 -1.87 2.09 -10.90
C ALA A 150 -0.42 2.16 -11.39
N ILE A 151 -0.26 2.17 -12.72
CA ILE A 151 1.00 2.51 -13.39
C ILE A 151 0.86 3.87 -14.03
N VAL A 152 1.74 4.79 -13.61
CA VAL A 152 1.98 6.05 -14.28
C VAL A 152 3.28 5.93 -15.08
N THR A 153 3.28 6.46 -16.30
CA THR A 153 4.46 6.49 -17.16
C THR A 153 4.98 7.90 -17.34
N ILE A 154 6.31 8.03 -17.40
CA ILE A 154 6.99 9.24 -17.89
C ILE A 154 7.69 8.88 -19.18
N GLU A 155 7.45 9.64 -20.24
CA GLU A 155 8.19 9.53 -21.49
C GLU A 155 9.54 10.23 -21.37
N TYR A 156 10.57 9.62 -21.94
CA TYR A 156 11.89 10.24 -22.02
C TYR A 156 12.44 10.10 -23.44
N PRO A 157 12.59 11.20 -24.21
CA PRO A 157 13.26 11.14 -25.49
C PRO A 157 14.75 10.82 -25.26
N GLY A 158 15.34 9.98 -26.12
CA GLY A 158 16.56 9.17 -25.94
C GLY A 158 17.88 9.80 -25.43
N SER A 159 17.89 11.04 -24.92
CA SER A 159 19.00 11.67 -24.21
C SER A 159 18.77 11.86 -22.70
N MET A 160 17.62 11.43 -22.15
CA MET A 160 17.32 11.54 -20.71
C MET A 160 17.89 10.38 -19.89
N VAL A 161 18.36 10.69 -18.68
CA VAL A 161 18.89 9.69 -17.74
C VAL A 161 17.75 8.82 -17.20
N LEU A 162 17.89 7.50 -17.35
CA LEU A 162 16.98 6.52 -16.76
C LEU A 162 16.98 6.64 -15.23
N LEU A 163 15.79 6.79 -14.65
CA LEU A 163 15.63 6.77 -13.19
C LEU A 163 15.96 5.37 -12.66
N PRO A 164 16.66 5.21 -11.52
CA PRO A 164 16.92 3.88 -10.99
C PRO A 164 15.61 3.11 -10.74
N ALA A 165 15.49 1.90 -11.26
CA ALA A 165 14.32 1.05 -11.08
C ALA A 165 14.52 0.04 -9.95
N VAL A 166 13.46 -0.18 -9.16
CA VAL A 166 13.36 -1.27 -8.20
C VAL A 166 12.78 -2.48 -8.92
N GLY A 167 13.66 -3.40 -9.32
CA GLY A 167 13.26 -4.58 -10.09
C GLY A 167 12.31 -5.51 -9.32
N LEU A 168 11.31 -6.04 -10.04
CA LEU A 168 10.28 -6.95 -9.51
C LEU A 168 10.56 -8.43 -9.83
N ASN A 169 11.76 -8.75 -10.33
CA ASN A 169 12.07 -10.05 -10.94
C ASN A 169 12.60 -11.09 -9.94
N ASN A 170 12.99 -10.67 -8.74
CA ASN A 170 13.56 -11.54 -7.71
C ASN A 170 12.79 -11.41 -6.40
N LEU A 171 11.48 -11.59 -6.49
CA LEU A 171 10.58 -11.57 -5.34
C LEU A 171 10.49 -12.96 -4.72
N PRO A 172 10.34 -13.07 -3.39
CA PRO A 172 10.04 -14.36 -2.79
C PRO A 172 8.72 -14.89 -3.37
N LYS A 173 8.56 -16.22 -3.42
CA LYS A 173 7.31 -16.83 -3.91
C LYS A 173 6.08 -16.28 -3.17
N TYR A 174 6.22 -16.15 -1.85
CA TYR A 174 5.18 -15.70 -0.94
C TYR A 174 5.74 -14.72 0.09
N TYR A 175 4.91 -13.74 0.45
CA TYR A 175 5.25 -12.79 1.50
C TYR A 175 5.22 -13.45 2.89
N SER A 176 6.29 -13.29 3.67
CA SER A 176 6.33 -13.83 5.03
C SER A 176 5.51 -12.98 5.98
N LEU A 177 4.55 -13.58 6.67
CA LEU A 177 3.66 -12.92 7.64
C LEU A 177 4.32 -12.70 9.01
N GLN A 178 5.57 -13.13 9.23
CA GLN A 178 6.21 -12.98 10.54
C GLN A 178 6.41 -11.50 10.91
N PRO A 179 5.99 -11.05 12.11
CA PRO A 179 6.21 -9.69 12.54
C PRO A 179 7.69 -9.30 12.46
N ARG A 180 7.97 -8.18 11.78
CA ARG A 180 9.34 -7.68 11.61
C ARG A 180 9.35 -6.15 11.47
N PRO A 181 10.45 -5.48 11.83
CA PRO A 181 10.62 -4.06 11.58
C PRO A 181 10.63 -3.76 10.07
N VAL A 182 9.96 -2.68 9.67
CA VAL A 182 9.81 -2.23 8.29
C VAL A 182 9.90 -0.71 8.23
N ILE A 183 10.20 -0.18 7.05
CA ILE A 183 10.13 1.25 6.75
C ILE A 183 9.14 1.49 5.62
N ALA A 184 8.33 2.54 5.75
CA ALA A 184 7.54 3.11 4.67
C ALA A 184 8.27 4.34 4.12
N LEU A 185 8.31 4.45 2.80
CA LEU A 185 9.01 5.51 2.09
C LEU A 185 8.02 6.32 1.26
N GLY A 186 8.27 7.61 1.15
CA GLY A 186 7.45 8.51 0.35
C GLY A 186 8.21 9.76 -0.04
N ARG A 187 7.51 10.67 -0.71
CA ARG A 187 8.00 12.00 -1.03
C ARG A 187 6.88 13.00 -0.81
N ASP A 188 7.19 14.02 -0.03
CA ASP A 188 6.29 15.12 0.26
C ASP A 188 5.91 15.84 -1.04
N VAL A 189 4.63 16.18 -1.20
CA VAL A 189 4.16 16.80 -2.44
C VAL A 189 4.65 18.24 -2.62
N ASP A 190 4.72 19.01 -1.52
CA ASP A 190 4.96 20.44 -1.59
C ASP A 190 6.46 20.75 -1.55
N SER A 191 7.16 20.19 -0.57
CA SER A 191 8.61 20.36 -0.40
C SER A 191 9.45 19.44 -1.29
N LYS A 192 8.85 18.42 -1.91
CA LYS A 192 9.54 17.36 -2.68
C LYS A 192 10.55 16.56 -1.85
N ALA A 193 10.55 16.72 -0.53
CA ALA A 193 11.48 16.06 0.38
C ALA A 193 11.23 14.55 0.42
N PHE A 194 12.30 13.77 0.49
CA PHE A 194 12.20 12.32 0.70
C PHE A 194 11.82 12.03 2.15
N LEU A 195 10.84 11.14 2.35
CA LEU A 195 10.26 10.85 3.66
C LEU A 195 10.46 9.38 4.04
N VAL A 196 10.70 9.14 5.32
CA VAL A 196 10.87 7.80 5.90
C VAL A 196 10.04 7.69 7.18
N LYS A 197 9.28 6.60 7.33
CA LYS A 197 8.59 6.24 8.57
C LYS A 197 8.90 4.80 8.95
N CYS A 198 9.44 4.62 10.14
CA CYS A 198 9.69 3.30 10.70
C CYS A 198 8.40 2.71 11.29
N GLY A 199 8.30 1.39 11.28
CA GLY A 199 7.23 0.69 11.96
C GLY A 199 7.44 -0.80 11.99
N LYS A 200 6.37 -1.54 12.26
CA LYS A 200 6.42 -3.00 12.41
C LYS A 200 5.29 -3.65 11.62
N LEU A 201 5.64 -4.69 10.88
CA LEU A 201 4.66 -5.59 10.29
C LEU A 201 3.93 -6.33 11.41
N VAL A 202 2.59 -6.37 11.35
CA VAL A 202 1.78 -7.15 12.29
C VAL A 202 0.73 -7.99 11.58
N ARG A 203 0.40 -9.12 12.20
CA ARG A 203 -0.74 -9.94 11.78
C ARG A 203 -1.98 -9.40 12.46
N LYS A 204 -2.86 -8.77 11.69
CA LYS A 204 -4.11 -8.24 12.21
C LYS A 204 -5.17 -8.36 11.13
N ASN A 205 -6.36 -8.82 11.53
CA ASN A 205 -7.53 -8.79 10.67
C ASN A 205 -8.05 -7.35 10.53
N ILE A 206 -8.42 -6.97 9.31
CA ILE A 206 -9.08 -5.70 9.07
C ILE A 206 -10.32 -5.95 8.22
N GLU A 207 -11.40 -5.26 8.58
CA GLU A 207 -12.66 -5.20 7.87
C GLU A 207 -12.54 -4.37 6.58
N LEU A 208 -11.67 -4.80 5.67
CA LEU A 208 -11.55 -4.24 4.32
C LEU A 208 -12.09 -5.20 3.28
N ASP A 209 -12.52 -4.64 2.15
CA ASP A 209 -12.91 -5.40 0.97
C ASP A 209 -11.73 -6.14 0.33
N CYS A 210 -10.53 -5.53 0.34
CA CYS A 210 -9.30 -6.15 -0.14
C CYS A 210 -8.61 -6.89 1.02
N LYS A 211 -8.68 -8.22 0.98
CA LYS A 211 -8.16 -9.11 2.04
C LYS A 211 -6.69 -9.48 1.83
N GLU A 212 -6.10 -9.08 0.70
CA GLU A 212 -4.68 -9.22 0.39
C GLU A 212 -3.80 -8.20 1.13
N LEU A 213 -4.38 -7.12 1.66
CA LEU A 213 -3.63 -6.07 2.35
C LEU A 213 -3.07 -6.58 3.69
N VAL A 214 -1.86 -6.11 4.02
CA VAL A 214 -1.17 -6.45 5.26
C VAL A 214 -0.88 -5.19 6.07
N VAL A 215 -0.93 -5.31 7.40
CA VAL A 215 -0.83 -4.18 8.33
C VAL A 215 0.62 -3.80 8.63
N CYS A 216 0.92 -2.52 8.45
CA CYS A 216 2.15 -1.85 8.88
C CYS A 216 1.77 -0.94 10.05
N MET A 217 2.34 -1.13 11.25
CA MET A 217 2.19 -0.16 12.34
C MET A 217 3.14 1.01 12.12
N CYS A 218 2.84 1.80 11.09
CA CYS A 218 3.66 2.88 10.56
C CYS A 218 2.81 4.15 10.59
N ASP A 219 3.29 5.21 11.26
CA ASP A 219 2.55 6.48 11.36
C ASP A 219 2.75 7.28 10.07
N ILE A 220 1.96 6.94 9.05
CA ILE A 220 2.08 7.50 7.69
C ILE A 220 1.03 8.57 7.42
N THR A 221 1.44 9.60 6.69
CA THR A 221 0.54 10.59 6.07
C THR A 221 0.13 10.15 4.66
N LYS A 222 -0.69 10.96 3.98
CA LYS A 222 -1.06 10.72 2.58
C LYS A 222 0.15 10.70 1.64
N ASP A 223 1.22 11.40 1.98
CA ASP A 223 2.45 11.48 1.20
C ASP A 223 3.16 10.13 1.07
N PHE A 224 2.83 9.15 1.91
CA PHE A 224 3.38 7.81 1.79
C PHE A 224 2.57 6.93 0.86
N VAL A 225 1.25 7.17 0.68
CA VAL A 225 0.33 6.28 -0.07
C VAL A 225 0.85 6.06 -1.49
N GLY A 226 0.93 4.82 -1.94
CA GLY A 226 1.51 4.46 -3.24
C GLY A 226 3.04 4.32 -3.24
N GLY A 227 3.70 4.75 -2.16
CA GLY A 227 5.14 4.58 -1.96
C GLY A 227 5.53 3.17 -1.49
N PRO A 228 6.83 2.85 -1.42
CA PRO A 228 7.27 1.50 -1.10
C PRO A 228 7.40 1.26 0.41
N VAL A 229 7.07 0.04 0.83
CA VAL A 229 7.45 -0.55 2.13
C VAL A 229 8.66 -1.45 1.94
N MET A 230 9.64 -1.36 2.83
CA MET A 230 10.85 -2.18 2.78
C MET A 230 11.20 -2.80 4.13
N ASP A 231 11.94 -3.91 4.11
CA ASP A 231 12.56 -4.48 5.31
C ASP A 231 14.04 -4.09 5.48
N SER A 232 14.64 -4.53 6.58
CA SER A 232 16.05 -4.32 6.90
C SER A 232 17.01 -5.06 5.94
N GLN A 233 16.48 -5.99 5.13
CA GLN A 233 17.24 -6.75 4.14
C GLN A 233 17.18 -6.07 2.76
N LYS A 234 16.75 -4.81 2.70
CA LYS A 234 16.66 -4.01 1.47
C LYS A 234 15.66 -4.57 0.46
N ARG A 235 14.69 -5.38 0.90
CA ARG A 235 13.68 -5.95 0.01
C ARG A 235 12.48 -5.03 -0.06
N PHE A 236 12.02 -4.79 -1.29
CA PHE A 236 10.72 -4.15 -1.53
C PHE A 236 9.64 -5.14 -1.13
N LEU A 237 8.79 -4.78 -0.17
CA LEU A 237 7.74 -5.65 0.37
C LEU A 237 6.38 -5.36 -0.23
N GLY A 238 6.15 -4.13 -0.70
CA GLY A 238 4.88 -3.77 -1.31
C GLY A 238 4.53 -2.30 -1.22
N ILE A 239 3.35 -1.96 -1.70
CA ILE A 239 2.91 -0.57 -1.92
C ILE A 239 2.02 -0.13 -0.76
N THR A 240 2.31 1.01 -0.16
CA THR A 240 1.56 1.54 0.98
C THR A 240 0.15 2.02 0.62
N TYR A 241 -0.75 1.88 1.59
CA TYR A 241 -2.10 2.45 1.62
C TYR A 241 -2.41 2.97 3.02
N SER A 242 -3.38 3.86 3.10
CA SER A 242 -3.93 4.34 4.36
C SER A 242 -5.43 4.15 4.37
N TYR A 243 -5.95 3.51 5.41
CA TYR A 243 -7.38 3.38 5.67
C TYR A 243 -7.65 3.69 7.15
N GLU A 244 -8.54 4.64 7.46
CA GLU A 244 -8.88 5.02 8.84
C GLU A 244 -7.66 5.23 9.75
N LYS A 245 -6.62 5.93 9.24
CA LYS A 245 -5.32 6.16 9.91
C LYS A 245 -4.49 4.89 10.18
N THR A 246 -4.88 3.74 9.64
CA THR A 246 -4.09 2.52 9.64
C THR A 246 -3.28 2.43 8.36
N ALA A 247 -1.95 2.27 8.52
CA ALA A 247 -1.06 1.99 7.41
C ALA A 247 -1.14 0.53 6.99
N LEU A 248 -1.28 0.33 5.70
CA LEU A 248 -1.42 -0.97 5.05
C LEU A 248 -0.46 -1.03 3.88
N TYR A 249 -0.22 -2.21 3.36
CA TYR A 249 0.38 -2.33 2.05
C TYR A 249 -0.15 -3.56 1.30
N LEU A 250 -0.16 -3.46 -0.03
CA LEU A 250 -0.38 -4.61 -0.91
C LEU A 250 0.98 -5.28 -1.12
N PRO A 251 1.12 -6.59 -0.81
CA PRO A 251 2.35 -7.32 -1.05
C PRO A 251 2.82 -7.18 -2.50
N VAL A 252 4.12 -6.91 -2.66
CA VAL A 252 4.73 -6.69 -3.98
C VAL A 252 4.57 -7.91 -4.89
N GLU A 253 4.48 -9.10 -4.31
CA GLU A 253 4.30 -10.37 -5.00
C GLU A 253 2.96 -10.42 -5.75
N VAL A 254 1.91 -9.77 -5.21
CA VAL A 254 0.62 -9.62 -5.90
C VAL A 254 0.73 -8.54 -6.96
N ALA A 255 1.26 -7.36 -6.59
CA ALA A 255 1.38 -6.24 -7.52
C ALA A 255 2.22 -6.60 -8.77
N ALA A 256 3.35 -7.28 -8.60
CA ALA A 256 4.23 -7.69 -9.67
C ALA A 256 3.53 -8.64 -10.65
N ARG A 257 2.75 -9.60 -10.15
CA ARG A 257 1.96 -10.51 -10.99
C ARG A 257 0.87 -9.79 -11.76
N CYS A 258 0.17 -8.85 -11.13
CA CYS A 258 -0.81 -8.00 -11.83
C CYS A 258 -0.15 -7.19 -12.96
N ILE A 259 1.04 -6.65 -12.73
CA ILE A 259 1.79 -5.87 -13.73
C ILE A 259 2.30 -6.77 -14.87
N ASN A 260 2.83 -7.95 -14.55
CA ASN A 260 3.28 -8.92 -15.55
C ASN A 260 2.12 -9.41 -16.42
N TYR A 261 0.99 -9.72 -15.79
CA TYR A 261 -0.23 -10.06 -16.50
C TYR A 261 -0.66 -8.89 -17.39
N PHE A 262 -0.72 -7.66 -16.87
CA PHE A 262 -1.09 -6.48 -17.65
C PHE A 262 -0.22 -6.23 -18.88
N LYS A 263 1.09 -6.51 -18.76
CA LYS A 263 2.04 -6.40 -19.88
C LYS A 263 1.75 -7.40 -21.00
N LYS A 264 1.24 -8.61 -20.66
CA LYS A 264 0.87 -9.67 -21.61
C LYS A 264 -0.54 -9.44 -22.15
N GLU A 265 -1.50 -9.33 -21.25
CA GLU A 265 -2.92 -9.12 -21.48
C GLU A 265 -3.32 -7.80 -20.85
N ARG A 266 -3.96 -6.89 -21.58
CA ARG A 266 -4.31 -5.53 -21.08
C ARG A 266 -5.44 -5.50 -20.03
N THR A 267 -5.61 -6.61 -19.30
CA THR A 267 -6.59 -6.81 -18.22
C THR A 267 -5.89 -7.44 -17.02
N ILE A 268 -6.54 -7.48 -15.85
CA ILE A 268 -6.00 -8.16 -14.66
C ILE A 268 -7.08 -9.10 -14.13
N PRO A 269 -6.78 -10.39 -13.90
CA PRO A 269 -7.78 -11.34 -13.43
C PRO A 269 -8.00 -11.17 -11.93
N TRP A 270 -9.23 -11.40 -11.48
CA TRP A 270 -9.60 -11.32 -10.06
C TRP A 270 -9.93 -12.72 -9.55
N LEU A 271 -9.51 -13.01 -8.32
CA LEU A 271 -9.77 -14.29 -7.66
C LEU A 271 -11.28 -14.53 -7.42
N ARG A 272 -12.07 -13.47 -7.30
CA ARG A 272 -13.54 -13.47 -7.05
C ARG A 272 -13.99 -14.20 -5.77
N ILE A 273 -13.09 -14.85 -5.04
CA ILE A 273 -13.29 -15.42 -3.71
C ILE A 273 -12.69 -14.46 -2.69
N ARG A 274 -13.48 -14.11 -1.67
CA ARG A 274 -13.02 -13.39 -0.49
C ARG A 274 -13.05 -14.29 0.72
N GLY A 275 -12.12 -14.04 1.62
CA GLY A 275 -12.01 -14.82 2.85
C GLY A 275 -11.02 -14.24 3.83
N GLN A 276 -10.86 -14.94 4.94
CA GLN A 276 -9.96 -14.56 6.02
C GLN A 276 -9.02 -15.70 6.34
N ALA A 277 -7.74 -15.37 6.53
CA ALA A 277 -6.77 -16.34 6.98
C ALA A 277 -7.15 -16.83 8.38
N LEU A 278 -7.19 -18.15 8.58
CA LEU A 278 -7.65 -18.74 9.85
C LEU A 278 -6.91 -18.19 11.06
N HIS A 279 -5.58 -18.02 10.96
CA HIS A 279 -4.74 -17.49 12.04
C HIS A 279 -5.03 -16.02 12.42
N THR A 280 -5.94 -15.35 11.72
CA THR A 280 -6.38 -13.96 12.00
C THR A 280 -7.79 -13.89 12.61
N LEU A 281 -8.48 -15.03 12.72
CA LEU A 281 -9.81 -15.11 13.31
C LEU A 281 -9.76 -14.92 14.83
N ALA A 282 -10.91 -14.56 15.41
CA ALA A 282 -11.07 -14.49 16.85
C ALA A 282 -10.94 -15.89 17.49
N LEU A 283 -10.49 -15.92 18.75
CA LEU A 283 -10.16 -17.18 19.44
C LEU A 283 -11.37 -18.10 19.63
N ASP A 284 -12.55 -17.53 19.85
CA ASP A 284 -13.83 -18.24 19.96
C ASP A 284 -14.21 -18.94 18.65
N VAL A 285 -14.00 -18.27 17.51
CA VAL A 285 -14.20 -18.88 16.18
C VAL A 285 -13.20 -20.01 15.96
N LEU A 286 -11.93 -19.81 16.34
CA LEU A 286 -10.89 -20.83 16.22
C LEU A 286 -11.17 -22.06 17.10
N GLU A 287 -11.69 -21.88 18.31
CA GLU A 287 -12.10 -22.97 19.21
C GLU A 287 -13.31 -23.74 18.64
N SER A 288 -14.28 -23.03 18.06
CA SER A 288 -15.39 -23.68 17.37
C SER A 288 -14.91 -24.51 16.18
N LEU A 289 -13.94 -24.02 15.41
CA LEU A 289 -13.34 -24.76 14.30
C LEU A 289 -12.51 -25.95 14.76
N SER A 290 -11.70 -25.81 15.82
CA SER A 290 -10.87 -26.92 16.32
C SER A 290 -11.69 -28.12 16.81
N SER A 291 -12.93 -27.90 17.26
CA SER A 291 -13.85 -28.99 17.60
C SER A 291 -14.29 -29.85 16.40
N LYS A 292 -14.13 -29.35 15.17
CA LYS A 292 -14.58 -30.00 13.93
C LYS A 292 -13.43 -30.67 13.15
N PHE A 293 -12.18 -30.41 13.52
CA PHE A 293 -10.99 -30.90 12.79
C PHE A 293 -9.94 -31.45 13.76
N ASP A 294 -9.40 -32.64 13.47
CA ASP A 294 -8.39 -33.30 14.33
C ASP A 294 -7.08 -32.51 14.46
N THR A 295 -6.77 -31.66 13.47
CA THR A 295 -5.63 -30.73 13.50
C THR A 295 -6.10 -29.34 13.10
N PRO A 296 -5.62 -28.27 13.75
CA PRO A 296 -6.01 -26.90 13.39
C PRO A 296 -5.60 -26.62 11.94
N PRO A 297 -6.55 -26.37 11.02
CA PRO A 297 -6.20 -26.16 9.62
C PRO A 297 -5.44 -24.84 9.45
N SER A 298 -4.37 -24.85 8.65
CA SER A 298 -3.98 -23.64 7.92
C SER A 298 -4.95 -23.47 6.76
N GLY A 299 -5.36 -22.24 6.48
CA GLY A 299 -6.23 -22.00 5.34
C GLY A 299 -6.89 -20.64 5.36
N ILE A 300 -7.83 -20.50 4.44
CA ILE A 300 -8.64 -19.30 4.23
C ILE A 300 -10.10 -19.72 4.39
N LEU A 301 -10.76 -19.16 5.40
CA LEU A 301 -12.21 -19.28 5.57
C LEU A 301 -12.90 -18.35 4.57
N ILE A 302 -13.79 -18.89 3.75
CA ILE A 302 -14.50 -18.12 2.73
C ILE A 302 -15.64 -17.34 3.38
N ASP A 303 -15.61 -16.02 3.21
CA ASP A 303 -16.67 -15.12 3.72
C ASP A 303 -17.64 -14.71 2.60
N LYS A 304 -17.19 -14.66 1.34
CA LYS A 304 -17.99 -14.18 0.21
C LYS A 304 -17.44 -14.68 -1.13
N ILE A 305 -18.36 -14.96 -2.06
CA ILE A 305 -18.08 -15.21 -3.47
C ILE A 305 -18.70 -14.05 -4.28
N CYS A 306 -17.89 -13.38 -5.10
CA CYS A 306 -18.26 -12.17 -5.83
C CYS A 306 -18.61 -12.49 -7.29
N ASP A 307 -19.76 -12.01 -7.76
CA ASP A 307 -20.17 -11.91 -9.18
C ASP A 307 -20.07 -13.21 -10.01
N MET A 308 -20.23 -14.37 -9.37
CA MET A 308 -20.32 -15.68 -10.02
C MET A 308 -21.55 -16.42 -9.47
N SER A 309 -22.28 -17.16 -10.31
CA SER A 309 -23.14 -18.23 -9.79
C SER A 309 -22.25 -19.26 -9.08
N THR A 310 -22.72 -19.85 -7.98
CA THR A 310 -21.99 -20.87 -7.20
C THR A 310 -21.53 -22.06 -8.06
N GLU A 311 -22.24 -22.33 -9.16
CA GLU A 311 -21.92 -23.34 -10.17
C GLU A 311 -20.57 -23.09 -10.87
N ASN A 312 -20.09 -21.84 -10.94
CA ASN A 312 -18.84 -21.48 -11.62
C ASN A 312 -17.59 -21.48 -10.72
N CYS A 313 -17.74 -21.73 -9.41
CA CYS A 313 -16.61 -21.81 -8.48
C CYS A 313 -16.23 -23.27 -8.14
N GLY A 314 -16.66 -24.24 -8.96
CA GLY A 314 -16.29 -25.65 -8.77
C GLY A 314 -16.85 -26.28 -7.49
N GLY A 315 -18.00 -25.79 -7.02
CA GLY A 315 -18.66 -26.27 -5.79
C GLY A 315 -18.19 -25.61 -4.50
N ILE A 316 -17.33 -24.59 -4.56
CA ILE A 316 -16.90 -23.80 -3.40
C ILE A 316 -18.06 -22.94 -2.89
N GLU A 317 -18.30 -22.97 -1.58
CA GLU A 317 -19.37 -22.23 -0.89
C GLU A 317 -18.86 -21.32 0.24
N VAL A 318 -19.70 -20.37 0.67
CA VAL A 318 -19.41 -19.52 1.84
C VAL A 318 -19.38 -20.39 3.09
N GLY A 319 -18.34 -20.24 3.91
CA GLY A 319 -18.09 -21.08 5.08
C GLY A 319 -17.08 -22.20 4.86
N ASP A 320 -16.72 -22.49 3.60
CA ASP A 320 -15.65 -23.45 3.30
C ASP A 320 -14.27 -22.95 3.74
N ILE A 321 -13.36 -23.90 3.96
CA ILE A 321 -11.95 -23.62 4.25
C ILE A 321 -11.09 -24.13 3.11
N ILE A 322 -10.46 -23.21 2.38
CA ILE A 322 -9.44 -23.56 1.39
C ILE A 322 -8.10 -23.68 2.09
N SER A 323 -7.63 -24.90 2.30
CA SER A 323 -6.38 -25.18 3.01
C SER A 323 -5.17 -25.28 2.09
N LYS A 324 -5.36 -25.68 0.83
CA LYS A 324 -4.30 -25.88 -0.16
C LYS A 324 -4.73 -25.46 -1.56
N LEU A 325 -3.77 -25.07 -2.39
CA LEU A 325 -3.92 -24.94 -3.84
C LEU A 325 -2.77 -25.72 -4.50
N ASP A 326 -3.09 -26.69 -5.36
CA ASP A 326 -2.11 -27.59 -6.00
C ASP A 326 -1.12 -28.27 -5.03
N GLY A 327 -1.63 -28.66 -3.87
CA GLY A 327 -0.84 -29.34 -2.83
C GLY A 327 -0.09 -28.39 -1.88
N ASP A 328 0.09 -27.12 -2.24
CA ASP A 328 0.74 -26.10 -1.41
C ASP A 328 -0.22 -25.56 -0.35
N ALA A 329 0.22 -25.49 0.91
CA ALA A 329 -0.57 -24.97 2.02
C ALA A 329 -0.77 -23.45 1.92
N LEU A 330 -1.99 -23.00 2.20
CA LEU A 330 -2.40 -21.60 2.21
C LEU A 330 -2.40 -21.02 3.62
N TYR A 331 -1.78 -19.84 3.75
CA TYR A 331 -1.69 -19.11 5.01
C TYR A 331 -2.27 -17.71 4.94
N SER A 332 -2.39 -17.10 3.76
CA SER A 332 -2.97 -15.77 3.57
C SER A 332 -3.71 -15.63 2.24
N VAL A 333 -4.63 -14.68 2.18
CA VAL A 333 -5.32 -14.33 0.94
C VAL A 333 -4.34 -13.79 -0.11
N ALA A 334 -3.36 -12.98 0.31
CA ALA A 334 -2.31 -12.52 -0.61
C ALA A 334 -1.54 -13.67 -1.26
N GLN A 335 -1.22 -14.72 -0.49
CA GLN A 335 -0.60 -15.94 -1.04
C GLN A 335 -1.53 -16.63 -2.04
N PHE A 336 -2.81 -16.81 -1.69
CA PHE A 336 -3.78 -17.45 -2.57
C PHE A 336 -3.96 -16.67 -3.88
N THR A 337 -4.11 -15.35 -3.81
CA THR A 337 -4.18 -14.46 -4.97
C THR A 337 -2.93 -14.54 -5.83
N ALA A 338 -1.74 -14.55 -5.23
CA ALA A 338 -0.48 -14.70 -5.97
C ALA A 338 -0.41 -16.04 -6.72
N MET A 339 -0.75 -17.15 -6.06
CA MET A 339 -0.76 -18.47 -6.71
C MET A 339 -1.82 -18.57 -7.82
N PHE A 340 -3.00 -17.98 -7.61
CA PHE A 340 -4.04 -17.89 -8.63
C PHE A 340 -3.56 -17.14 -9.88
N LEU A 341 -2.88 -16.00 -9.68
CA LEU A 341 -2.30 -15.22 -10.78
C LEU A 341 -1.23 -16.01 -11.54
N ASP A 342 -0.38 -16.78 -10.85
CA ASP A 342 0.60 -17.69 -11.49
C ASP A 342 -0.10 -18.74 -12.37
N LYS A 343 -1.21 -19.29 -11.90
CA LYS A 343 -1.99 -20.29 -12.66
C LYS A 343 -2.66 -19.68 -13.88
N LYS A 344 -3.19 -18.47 -13.74
CA LYS A 344 -3.75 -17.73 -14.88
C LYS A 344 -2.68 -17.41 -15.91
N GLU A 345 -1.49 -17.00 -15.48
CA GLU A 345 -0.37 -16.76 -16.38
C GLU A 345 0.08 -18.02 -17.12
N ALA A 346 0.27 -19.14 -16.40
CA ALA A 346 0.64 -20.42 -17.02
C ALA A 346 -0.40 -20.89 -18.06
N ALA A 347 -1.69 -20.66 -17.80
CA ALA A 347 -2.77 -21.00 -18.72
C ALA A 347 -2.78 -20.12 -19.99
N MET A 348 -2.26 -18.90 -19.93
CA MET A 348 -2.09 -18.04 -21.12
C MET A 348 -0.95 -18.52 -22.01
N ASP A 349 0.17 -18.95 -21.41
CA ASP A 349 1.35 -19.39 -22.14
C ASP A 349 1.14 -20.77 -22.84
N THR A 350 0.04 -21.48 -22.56
CA THR A 350 -0.34 -22.78 -23.18
C THR A 350 -1.13 -22.69 -24.51
N LEU A 351 -0.99 -21.63 -25.30
CA LEU A 351 -1.79 -21.41 -26.52
C LEU A 351 -1.35 -22.26 -27.73
N ASN A 352 -1.85 -23.51 -27.81
CA ASN A 352 -2.29 -24.26 -29.02
C ASN A 352 -2.22 -25.79 -28.77
N THR A 353 -3.17 -26.37 -28.04
CA THR A 353 -3.97 -27.54 -28.49
C THR A 353 -5.07 -27.77 -27.45
N VAL A 354 -6.32 -27.40 -27.75
CA VAL A 354 -7.46 -28.07 -27.15
C VAL A 354 -7.81 -29.18 -28.13
N ILE A 355 -7.37 -30.42 -27.85
CA ILE A 355 -7.96 -31.59 -28.49
C ILE A 355 -9.27 -31.84 -27.74
N LEU A 356 -10.40 -31.53 -28.38
CA LEU A 356 -11.69 -32.08 -28.01
C LEU A 356 -11.79 -33.45 -28.68
N GLU A 357 -11.56 -34.53 -27.94
CA GLU A 357 -12.05 -35.84 -28.34
C GLU A 357 -13.57 -35.87 -28.06
N MET A 358 -14.35 -35.91 -29.13
CA MET A 358 -15.76 -36.25 -29.09
C MET A 358 -15.90 -37.72 -29.45
N ASP A 359 -16.30 -38.55 -28.48
CA ASP A 359 -16.82 -39.87 -28.80
C ASP A 359 -18.19 -39.68 -29.47
N ALA A 360 -18.24 -39.93 -30.78
CA ALA A 360 -19.49 -40.10 -31.48
C ALA A 360 -20.13 -41.41 -31.00
N LEU A 361 -21.23 -41.31 -30.25
CA LEU A 361 -22.19 -42.41 -30.17
C LEU A 361 -22.81 -42.56 -31.55
N GLU A 362 -22.33 -43.55 -32.32
CA GLU A 362 -23.01 -43.97 -33.53
C GLU A 362 -24.45 -44.35 -33.19
N ALA A 363 -25.38 -43.67 -33.85
CA ALA A 363 -26.76 -44.10 -33.94
C ALA A 363 -26.81 -45.43 -34.69
N PHE A 364 -27.04 -46.52 -33.97
CA PHE A 364 -27.61 -47.72 -34.59
C PHE A 364 -29.11 -47.76 -34.32
N TRP A 365 -29.86 -47.51 -35.38
CA TRP A 365 -31.21 -48.04 -35.54
C TRP A 365 -31.13 -49.56 -35.65
N LEU A 366 -31.72 -50.28 -34.69
CA LEU A 366 -32.71 -51.35 -34.88
C LEU A 366 -33.27 -51.82 -33.53
#